data_AF-A0A519T068-F1
#
_entry.id   AF-A0A519T068-F1
#
_cell.length_a   1.000
_cell.length_b   1.000
_cell.length_c   1.000
_cell.angle_alpha   90.00
_cell.angle_beta   90.00
_cell.angle_gamma   90.00
#
_symmetry.space_group_name_H-M   'P 1'
#
loop_
_entity.id
_entity.type
_entity.pdbx_description
1 polymer ?
#
loop_
_entity_poly.entity_id
_entity_poly.type
_entity_poly.pdbx_seq_one_letter_code
_entity_poly.pdbx_strand_id
1 'polypeptide(L)'
;FKVHRSMSILVTSLNGYAAYRLWPLAGERLQRLLTATLGILALEIVAGIILAYLALPALVQPVHLTLATLLFGAQFLTLVAWHRALAAIKQGQPRPAHA
;
A
#
# COMPACT_ATOMS: atom_id res chain seq x y z
N PHE A 1 18.77 -11.06 7.85
CA PHE A 1 17.53 -11.80 7.56
C PHE A 1 16.42 -11.63 8.61
N LYS A 2 16.67 -11.85 9.92
CA LYS A 2 15.61 -11.77 10.96
C LYS A 2 14.88 -10.42 10.98
N VAL A 3 15.64 -9.31 10.97
CA VAL A 3 15.07 -7.95 10.97
C VAL A 3 14.23 -7.68 9.72
N HIS A 4 14.71 -8.08 8.54
CA HIS A 4 13.96 -7.91 7.29
C HIS A 4 12.62 -8.64 7.35
N ARG A 5 12.59 -9.91 7.76
CA ARG A 5 11.34 -10.68 7.89
C ARG A 5 10.38 -10.04 8.90
N SER A 6 10.88 -9.59 10.06
CA SER A 6 10.03 -8.87 11.02
C SER A 6 9.48 -7.56 10.47
N MET A 7 10.27 -6.81 9.71
CA MET A 7 9.81 -5.59 9.04
C MET A 7 8.78 -5.90 7.95
N SER A 8 8.97 -6.94 7.14
CA SER A 8 7.99 -7.36 6.12
C SER A 8 6.65 -7.74 6.76
N ILE A 9 6.66 -8.47 7.88
CA ILE A 9 5.43 -8.82 8.63
C ILE A 9 4.75 -7.55 9.16
N LEU A 10 5.52 -6.63 9.74
CA LEU A 10 5.00 -5.37 10.26
C LEU A 10 4.36 -4.54 9.15
N VAL A 11 5.07 -4.34 8.03
CA VAL A 11 4.59 -3.57 6.88
C VAL A 11 3.35 -4.22 6.29
N THR A 12 3.34 -5.54 6.11
CA THR A 12 2.18 -6.26 5.57
C THR A 12 0.97 -6.12 6.48
N SER A 13 1.16 -6.33 7.78
CA SER A 13 0.08 -6.19 8.78
C SER A 13 -0.46 -4.77 8.84
N LEU A 14 0.41 -3.76 8.78
CA LEU A 14 0.02 -2.35 8.83
C LEU A 14 -0.78 -1.94 7.58
N ASN A 15 -0.39 -2.41 6.40
CA ASN A 15 -1.13 -2.13 5.16
C ASN A 15 -2.49 -2.86 5.15
N GLY A 16 -2.54 -4.11 5.61
CA GLY A 16 -3.80 -4.84 5.78
C GLY A 16 -4.75 -4.13 6.76
N TYR A 17 -4.21 -3.68 7.90
CA TYR A 17 -4.99 -2.91 8.88
C TYR A 17 -5.46 -1.56 8.33
N ALA A 18 -4.59 -0.83 7.63
CA ALA A 18 -4.94 0.43 6.99
C ALA A 18 -6.06 0.23 5.96
N ALA A 19 -5.94 -0.78 5.10
CA ALA A 19 -7.00 -1.13 4.15
C ALA A 19 -8.31 -1.46 4.87
N TYR A 20 -8.30 -2.35 5.87
CA TYR A 20 -9.49 -2.69 6.65
C TYR A 20 -10.20 -1.47 7.26
N ARG A 21 -9.43 -0.53 7.83
CA ARG A 21 -9.98 0.68 8.47
C ARG A 21 -10.47 1.71 7.46
N LEU A 22 -9.75 1.88 6.34
CA LEU A 22 -10.01 2.95 5.38
C LEU A 22 -11.05 2.55 4.32
N TRP A 23 -11.16 1.25 3.98
CA TRP A 23 -12.06 0.75 2.95
C TRP A 23 -13.53 1.22 3.09
N PRO A 24 -14.18 1.10 4.26
CA PRO A 24 -15.57 1.54 4.41
C PRO A 24 -15.75 3.07 4.33
N LEU A 25 -14.67 3.83 4.53
CA LEU A 25 -14.67 5.30 4.51
C LEU A 25 -14.19 5.87 3.18
N ALA A 26 -13.65 5.01 2.30
CA ALA A 26 -12.97 5.42 1.10
C ALA A 26 -13.94 5.71 -0.04
N GLY A 27 -13.84 6.90 -0.62
CA GLY A 27 -14.37 7.17 -1.96
C GLY A 27 -13.53 6.48 -3.04
N GLU A 28 -14.00 6.55 -4.28
CA GLU A 28 -13.43 5.85 -5.45
C GLU A 28 -11.90 6.01 -5.58
N ARG A 29 -11.39 7.25 -5.44
CA ARG A 29 -9.95 7.53 -5.53
C ARG A 29 -9.13 6.83 -4.44
N LEU A 30 -9.62 6.84 -3.19
CA LEU A 30 -8.91 6.22 -2.09
C LEU A 30 -8.98 4.69 -2.19
N GLN A 31 -10.10 4.13 -2.63
CA GLN A 31 -10.23 2.69 -2.89
C GLN A 31 -9.28 2.20 -3.99
N ARG A 32 -9.13 2.95 -5.09
CA ARG A 32 -8.16 2.65 -6.15
C ARG A 32 -6.72 2.63 -5.62
N LEU A 33 -6.36 3.63 -4.81
CA LEU A 33 -5.02 3.71 -4.22
C LEU A 33 -4.76 2.57 -3.21
N LEU A 34 -5.73 2.25 -2.34
CA LEU A 34 -5.64 1.10 -1.43
C LEU A 34 -5.46 -0.21 -2.20
N THR A 35 -6.24 -0.41 -3.28
CA THR A 35 -6.14 -1.60 -4.13
C THR A 35 -4.77 -1.70 -4.79
N ALA A 36 -4.27 -0.59 -5.35
CA ALA A 36 -2.93 -0.53 -5.95
C ALA A 36 -1.83 -0.82 -4.92
N THR A 37 -1.91 -0.23 -3.72
CA THR A 37 -0.96 -0.48 -2.62
C THR A 37 -0.95 -1.96 -2.23
N LEU A 38 -2.11 -2.59 -2.06
CA LEU A 38 -2.20 -4.02 -1.72
C LEU A 38 -1.69 -4.91 -2.85
N GLY A 39 -1.98 -4.58 -4.11
CA GLY A 39 -1.49 -5.32 -5.27
C GLY A 39 0.04 -5.28 -5.39
N ILE A 40 0.65 -4.09 -5.25
CA ILE A 40 2.11 -3.94 -5.28
C ILE A 40 2.75 -4.65 -4.09
N LEU A 41 2.15 -4.55 -2.89
CA LEU A 41 2.62 -5.27 -1.71
C LEU A 41 2.62 -6.79 -1.91
N ALA A 42 1.59 -7.35 -2.55
CA ALA A 42 1.54 -8.77 -2.87
C ALA A 42 2.69 -9.19 -3.80
N LEU A 43 2.95 -8.41 -4.85
CA LEU A 43 4.08 -8.66 -5.77
C LEU A 43 5.42 -8.55 -5.04
N GLU A 44 5.56 -7.58 -4.14
CA GLU A 44 6.76 -7.36 -3.33
C GLU A 44 7.06 -8.54 -2.40
N ILE A 45 6.01 -9.10 -1.76
CA ILE A 45 6.13 -10.31 -0.94
C ILE A 45 6.58 -11.51 -1.78
N VAL A 46 6.00 -11.68 -2.98
CA VAL A 46 6.40 -12.77 -3.90
C VAL A 46 7.86 -12.61 -4.30
N ALA A 47 8.30 -11.41 -4.68
CA ALA A 47 9.71 -11.14 -5.01
C ALA A 47 10.64 -11.43 -3.81
N GLY A 48 10.25 -11.02 -2.60
CA GLY A 48 11.00 -11.30 -1.37
C GLY A 48 11.09 -12.80 -1.04
N ILE A 49 10.01 -13.57 -1.25
CA ILE A 49 10.02 -15.04 -1.11
C ILE A 49 10.98 -15.65 -2.13
N ILE A 50 10.92 -15.23 -3.41
CA ILE A 50 11.83 -15.74 -4.44
C ILE A 50 13.28 -15.49 -4.03
N LEU A 51 13.63 -14.29 -3.58
CA LEU A 51 14.99 -13.98 -3.11
C LEU A 51 15.43 -14.85 -1.94
N ALA A 52 14.51 -15.17 -1.02
CA ALA A 52 14.81 -15.96 0.16
C ALA A 52 15.04 -17.46 -0.14
N TYR A 53 14.40 -18.00 -1.17
CA TYR A 53 14.40 -19.45 -1.44
C TYR A 53 15.11 -19.87 -2.72
N LEU A 54 15.27 -18.99 -3.72
CA LEU A 54 15.84 -19.32 -5.03
C LEU A 54 17.28 -18.78 -5.18
N ALA A 55 18.07 -18.85 -4.11
CA ALA A 55 19.49 -18.48 -4.11
C ALA A 55 19.78 -17.06 -4.66
N LEU A 56 18.92 -16.08 -4.35
CA LEU A 56 19.13 -14.67 -4.71
C LEU A 56 19.32 -14.45 -6.23
N PRO A 57 18.28 -14.71 -7.07
CA PRO A 57 18.41 -14.51 -8.51
C PRO A 57 18.74 -13.05 -8.84
N ALA A 58 19.78 -12.81 -9.65
CA ALA A 58 20.33 -11.48 -9.90
C ALA A 58 19.29 -10.45 -10.39
N LEU A 59 18.32 -10.88 -11.21
CA LEU A 59 17.27 -10.01 -11.74
C LEU A 59 16.18 -9.67 -10.71
N VAL A 60 15.91 -10.57 -9.75
CA VAL A 60 14.81 -10.40 -8.80
C VAL A 60 15.16 -9.34 -7.76
N GLN A 61 16.45 -9.15 -7.46
CA GLN A 61 16.90 -8.15 -6.49
C GLN A 61 16.54 -6.72 -6.91
N PRO A 62 16.86 -6.25 -8.15
CA PRO A 62 16.36 -4.98 -8.67
C PRO A 62 14.83 -4.88 -8.74
N VAL A 63 14.14 -5.98 -9.10
CA VAL A 63 12.68 -6.01 -9.17
C VAL A 63 12.06 -5.75 -7.79
N HIS A 64 12.55 -6.42 -6.76
CA HIS A 64 12.11 -6.23 -5.37
C HIS A 64 12.31 -4.77 -4.91
N LEU A 65 13.49 -4.18 -5.12
CA LEU A 65 13.72 -2.78 -4.74
C LEU A 65 12.85 -1.78 -5.53
N THR A 66 12.56 -2.09 -6.79
CA THR A 66 11.66 -1.28 -7.62
C THR A 66 10.23 -1.34 -7.07
N LEU A 67 9.75 -2.55 -6.77
CA LEU A 67 8.43 -2.76 -6.16
C LEU A 67 8.33 -2.11 -4.78
N ALA A 68 9.37 -2.19 -3.93
CA ALA A 68 9.45 -1.49 -2.66
C ALA A 68 9.31 0.03 -2.82
N THR A 69 9.97 0.60 -3.82
CA THR A 69 9.93 2.04 -4.11
C THR A 69 8.55 2.47 -4.59
N LEU A 70 7.93 1.67 -5.48
CA LEU A 70 6.56 1.91 -5.94
C LEU A 70 5.55 1.77 -4.81
N LEU A 71 5.74 0.77 -3.93
CA LEU A 71 4.89 0.56 -2.76
C LEU A 71 4.92 1.78 -1.84
N PHE A 72 6.13 2.29 -1.53
CA PHE A 72 6.29 3.50 -0.74
C PHE A 72 5.56 4.70 -1.37
N GLY A 73 5.72 4.90 -2.68
CA GLY A 73 5.02 5.96 -3.41
C GLY A 73 3.48 5.82 -3.34
N ALA A 74 2.96 4.61 -3.53
CA ALA A 74 1.53 4.33 -3.45
C ALA A 74 0.96 4.55 -2.03
N GLN A 75 1.72 4.16 -1.00
CA GLN A 75 1.38 4.43 0.40
C GLN A 75 1.33 5.93 0.69
N PHE A 76 2.32 6.69 0.22
CA PHE A 76 2.35 8.14 0.36
C PHE A 76 1.13 8.80 -0.31
N LEU A 77 0.79 8.41 -1.54
CA LEU A 77 -0.39 8.92 -2.23
C LEU A 77 -1.70 8.54 -1.53
N THR A 78 -1.78 7.34 -0.97
CA THR A 78 -2.92 6.88 -0.15
C THR A 78 -3.10 7.78 1.08
N LEU A 79 -2.00 8.08 1.79
CA LEU A 79 -2.03 8.99 2.93
C LEU A 79 -2.50 10.39 2.53
N VAL A 80 -1.96 10.95 1.45
CA VAL A 80 -2.40 12.26 0.93
C VAL A 80 -3.88 12.25 0.58
N ALA A 81 -4.38 11.21 -0.11
CA ALA A 81 -5.78 11.08 -0.46
C ALA A 81 -6.68 10.98 0.78
N TRP A 82 -6.25 10.23 1.80
CA TRP A 82 -6.93 10.14 3.09
C TRP A 82 -7.00 11.50 3.81
N HIS A 83 -5.88 12.21 3.90
CA HIS A 83 -5.84 13.54 4.53
C HIS A 83 -6.79 14.53 3.82
N ARG A 84 -6.87 14.47 2.49
CA ARG A 84 -7.80 15.30 1.72
C ARG A 84 -9.27 14.91 1.97
N ALA A 85 -9.57 13.63 2.07
CA ALA A 85 -10.90 13.15 2.41
C ALA A 85 -11.34 13.62 3.81
N LEU A 86 -10.44 13.57 4.80
CA LEU A 86 -10.70 14.11 6.13
C LEU A 86 -10.93 15.62 6.14
N ALA A 87 -10.13 16.37 5.38
CA ALA A 87 -10.28 17.83 5.27
C ALA A 87 -11.65 18.22 4.66
N ALA A 88 -12.10 17.50 3.63
CA ALA A 88 -13.42 17.71 3.02
C ALA A 88 -14.56 17.46 4.01
N ILE A 89 -14.46 16.41 4.84
CA ILE A 89 -15.43 16.11 5.91
C ILE A 89 -15.46 17.23 6.95
N LYS A 90 -14.29 17.70 7.41
CA LYS A 90 -14.19 18.75 8.43
C LYS A 90 -14.74 20.10 7.95
N GLN A 91 -14.64 20.37 6.65
CA GLN A 91 -15.13 21.61 6.04
C GLN A 91 -16.65 21.61 5.80
N GLY A 92 -17.38 20.55 6.18
CA GLY A 92 -18.84 20.52 6.08
C GLY A 92 -19.36 20.60 4.65
N GLN A 93 -18.53 20.27 3.65
CA GLN A 93 -19.00 20.24 2.26
C GLN A 93 -20.06 19.14 2.12
N PRO A 94 -21.28 19.46 1.66
CA PRO A 94 -22.22 18.44 1.25
C PRO A 94 -21.53 17.57 0.21
N ARG A 95 -21.60 16.24 0.35
CA ARG A 95 -21.26 15.34 -0.76
C ARG A 95 -21.97 15.88 -2.00
N PRO A 96 -21.27 16.10 -3.15
CA PRO A 96 -21.99 16.39 -4.38
C PRO A 96 -22.97 15.25 -4.61
N ALA A 97 -24.25 15.57 -4.48
CA ALA A 97 -25.35 14.64 -4.60
C ALA A 97 -25.70 14.49 -6.07
N HIS A 98 -24.76 14.02 -6.89
CA HIS A 98 -24.96 13.86 -8.32
C HIS A 98 -24.15 12.64 -8.78
N ALA A 99 -24.58 11.83 -9.74
CA ALA A 99 -25.81 11.72 -10.52
C ALA A 99 -25.63 10.45 -11.37
#